data_AF-A0A7W1W9D4-F1
#
_entry.id   AF-A0A7W1W9D4-F1
#
_cell.length_a   1.000
_cell.length_b   1.000
_cell.length_c   1.000
_cell.angle_alpha   90.00
_cell.angle_beta   90.00
_cell.angle_gamma   90.00
#
_symmetry.space_group_name_H-M   'P 1'
#
loop_
_entity.id
_entity.type
_entity.pdbx_description
1 polymer ?
#
loop_
_entity_poly.entity_id
_entity_poly.type
_entity_poly.pdbx_seq_one_letter_code
_entity_poly.pdbx_strand_id
1 'polypeptide(L)'
;MSDFINVNFMPWLTLYQNIALGKITFWNYSRESEERINNSKIRKRLEEHFKSYKDITGSTNSIAIYSFEGKTFYDSLNEEEFNQLQEAVTTLAFASTIGKIEKRIQENQKHYMPPSMNAFDLMYRRLDFNSNRYAHLSLTVRDFGLEEGHIVFQKPFGTRDEAWISSKWLKYMNAYLALKNSSTLRNRISRSLEFYRLAQAQDDLKDNLLDSTFFTRTVLLVTAFESLLNFPILGKADFFANYAGD
;
A
#
# COMPACT_ATOMS: atom_id res chain seq x y z
N MET A 1 15.28 21.69 16.55
CA MET A 1 14.21 20.87 15.96
C MET A 1 13.69 21.65 14.77
N SER A 2 13.52 21.02 13.60
CA SER A 2 12.95 21.72 12.44
C SER A 2 11.54 22.19 12.75
N ASP A 3 11.14 23.34 12.21
CA ASP A 3 9.78 23.89 12.33
C ASP A 3 8.72 23.05 11.60
N PHE A 4 9.15 22.01 10.89
CA PHE A 4 8.30 21.10 10.16
C PHE A 4 8.80 19.66 10.28
N ILE A 5 7.90 18.71 10.00
CA ILE A 5 8.21 17.30 9.76
C ILE A 5 7.65 16.86 8.41
N ASN A 6 8.28 15.84 7.82
CA ASN A 6 7.77 15.18 6.62
C ASN A 6 7.27 13.80 7.03
N VAL A 7 6.07 13.40 6.64
CA VAL A 7 5.49 12.12 7.03
C VAL A 7 4.91 11.45 5.81
N ASN A 8 5.21 10.16 5.63
CA ASN A 8 4.46 9.35 4.68
C ASN A 8 3.58 8.33 5.42
N PHE A 9 2.37 8.14 4.93
CA PHE A 9 1.37 7.31 5.58
C PHE A 9 0.35 6.78 4.57
N MET A 10 -0.35 5.72 4.95
CA MET A 10 -1.47 5.14 4.21
C MET A 10 -2.72 5.29 5.08
N PRO A 11 -3.61 6.26 4.78
CA PRO A 11 -4.69 6.64 5.70
C PRO A 11 -5.83 5.61 5.80
N TRP A 12 -5.85 4.64 4.89
CA TRP A 12 -6.91 3.65 4.73
C TRP A 12 -6.44 2.22 4.98
N LEU A 13 -5.19 2.04 5.43
CA LEU A 13 -4.60 0.75 5.73
C LEU A 13 -4.65 0.43 7.22
N THR A 14 -5.63 -0.38 7.62
CA THR A 14 -5.66 -0.93 8.99
C THR A 14 -4.65 -2.05 9.14
N LEU A 15 -3.70 -1.88 10.06
CA LEU A 15 -2.77 -2.94 10.46
C LEU A 15 -3.11 -3.42 11.88
N TYR A 16 -3.24 -4.75 12.02
CA TYR A 16 -3.47 -5.39 13.33
C TYR A 16 -2.18 -5.79 14.05
N GLN A 17 -1.06 -5.75 13.33
CA GLN A 17 0.26 -6.03 13.83
C GLN A 17 1.28 -5.29 12.98
N ASN A 18 2.47 -5.12 13.52
CA ASN A 18 3.59 -4.59 12.74
C ASN A 18 3.98 -5.55 11.63
N ILE A 19 4.32 -4.96 10.49
CA ILE A 19 4.75 -5.70 9.31
C ILE A 19 6.11 -5.17 8.91
N ALA A 20 7.13 -6.00 9.10
CA ALA A 20 8.46 -5.74 8.57
C ALA A 20 8.56 -6.26 7.13
N LEU A 21 9.02 -5.41 6.21
CA LEU A 21 9.37 -5.72 4.83
C LEU A 21 10.75 -5.16 4.53
N GLY A 22 11.76 -6.02 4.53
CA GLY A 22 13.16 -5.60 4.43
C GLY A 22 13.53 -4.63 5.58
N LYS A 23 14.03 -3.44 5.24
CA LYS A 23 14.42 -2.39 6.19
C LYS A 23 13.26 -1.54 6.70
N ILE A 24 12.04 -1.79 6.24
CA ILE A 24 10.87 -0.95 6.53
C ILE A 24 9.92 -1.70 7.44
N THR A 25 9.49 -1.04 8.51
CA THR A 25 8.42 -1.54 9.38
C THR A 25 7.19 -0.66 9.22
N PHE A 26 6.07 -1.25 8.81
CA PHE A 26 4.77 -0.61 8.82
C PHE A 26 4.07 -0.91 10.15
N TRP A 27 3.42 0.12 10.71
CA TRP A 27 2.77 0.05 12.02
C TRP A 27 1.52 0.93 12.05
N ASN A 28 0.60 0.62 12.95
CA ASN A 28 -0.66 1.36 13.08
C ASN A 28 -0.49 2.58 13.98
N TYR A 29 -0.75 3.78 13.46
CA TYR A 29 -0.59 5.03 14.19
C TYR A 29 -1.42 5.07 15.48
N SER A 30 -2.70 4.71 15.39
CA SER A 30 -3.63 4.80 16.53
C SER A 30 -3.24 3.88 17.68
N ARG A 31 -2.49 2.81 17.41
CA ARG A 31 -2.10 1.81 18.41
C ARG A 31 -0.72 2.04 19.02
N GLU A 32 0.21 2.61 18.25
CA GLU A 32 1.63 2.65 18.66
C GLU A 32 2.22 4.06 18.74
N SER A 33 1.44 5.10 18.41
CA SER A 33 1.92 6.49 18.47
C SER A 33 2.40 6.92 19.87
N GLU A 34 1.78 6.40 20.93
CA GLU A 34 2.18 6.74 22.31
C GLU A 34 3.58 6.23 22.65
N GLU A 35 3.90 5.01 22.23
CA GLU A 35 5.18 4.35 22.48
C GLU A 35 6.27 4.83 21.51
N ARG A 36 5.94 5.03 20.23
CA ARG A 36 6.92 5.35 19.18
C ARG A 36 7.23 6.84 19.06
N ILE A 37 6.33 7.73 19.50
CA ILE A 37 6.47 9.17 19.32
C ILE A 37 6.56 9.86 20.67
N ASN A 38 7.77 9.90 21.24
CA ASN A 38 8.01 10.53 22.56
C ASN A 38 7.72 12.03 22.58
N ASN A 39 7.77 12.71 21.43
CA ASN A 39 7.48 14.13 21.35
C ASN A 39 5.96 14.38 21.26
N SER A 40 5.38 14.90 22.35
CA SER A 40 3.95 15.21 22.45
C SER A 40 3.46 16.26 21.45
N LYS A 41 4.30 17.24 21.08
CA LYS A 41 3.98 18.26 20.07
C LYS A 41 3.81 17.62 18.68
N ILE A 42 4.70 16.69 18.32
CA ILE A 42 4.60 15.93 17.07
C ILE A 42 3.32 15.09 17.06
N ARG A 43 3.06 14.35 18.14
CA ARG A 43 1.90 13.48 18.26
C ARG A 43 0.59 14.26 18.13
N LYS A 44 0.46 15.37 18.86
CA LYS A 44 -0.71 16.25 18.78
C LYS A 44 -0.93 16.79 17.36
N ARG A 45 0.15 17.21 16.68
CA ARG A 45 0.08 17.70 15.30
C ARG A 45 -0.43 16.62 14.34
N LEU A 46 0.04 15.39 14.49
CA LEU A 46 -0.40 14.27 13.68
C LEU A 46 -1.85 13.88 13.96
N GLU A 47 -2.28 13.89 15.23
CA GLU A 47 -3.68 13.66 15.61
C GLU A 47 -4.62 14.69 15.00
N GLU A 48 -4.25 15.99 15.02
CA GLU A 48 -5.00 17.05 14.36
C GLU A 48 -5.10 16.80 12.85
N HIS A 49 -3.99 16.47 12.22
CA HIS A 49 -3.94 16.23 10.78
C HIS A 49 -4.79 15.02 10.37
N PHE A 50 -4.70 13.94 11.13
CA PHE A 50 -5.39 12.69 10.81
C PHE A 50 -6.90 12.74 11.04
N LYS A 51 -7.42 13.69 11.82
CA LYS A 51 -8.87 13.94 11.93
C LYS A 51 -9.53 14.35 10.60
N SER A 52 -8.75 14.87 9.64
CA SER A 52 -9.26 15.20 8.30
C SER A 52 -9.57 13.95 7.46
N TYR A 53 -9.15 12.76 7.86
CA TYR A 53 -9.43 11.52 7.15
C TYR A 53 -10.63 10.81 7.79
N LYS A 54 -11.68 10.57 7.01
CA LYS A 54 -12.93 9.95 7.48
C LYS A 54 -13.27 8.71 6.69
N ASP A 55 -13.62 7.64 7.39
CA ASP A 55 -14.28 6.48 6.80
C ASP A 55 -15.82 6.62 6.87
N ILE A 56 -16.54 5.53 6.58
CA ILE A 56 -18.01 5.48 6.60
C ILE A 56 -18.63 5.78 7.98
N THR A 57 -17.86 5.63 9.06
CA THR A 57 -18.25 5.91 10.45
C THR A 57 -17.97 7.35 10.87
N GLY A 58 -17.23 8.12 10.05
CA GLY A 58 -16.93 9.54 10.28
C GLY A 58 -15.59 9.83 10.96
N SER A 59 -14.79 8.81 11.32
CA SER A 59 -13.40 8.92 11.76
C SER A 59 -12.54 7.83 11.07
N THR A 60 -11.22 7.78 11.26
CA THR A 60 -10.41 6.64 10.79
C THR A 60 -9.39 6.22 11.84
N ASN A 61 -9.39 4.94 12.19
CA ASN A 61 -8.31 4.30 12.96
C ASN A 61 -7.35 3.51 12.05
N SER A 62 -7.46 3.74 10.75
CA SER A 62 -6.88 2.92 9.67
C SER A 62 -5.57 3.48 9.14
N ILE A 63 -4.84 4.26 9.94
CA ILE A 63 -3.65 4.95 9.45
C ILE A 63 -2.42 4.12 9.73
N ALA A 64 -1.80 3.61 8.66
CA ALA A 64 -0.50 2.99 8.73
C ALA A 64 0.60 4.03 8.48
N ILE A 65 1.63 4.01 9.30
CA ILE A 65 2.87 4.76 9.13
C ILE A 65 4.01 3.75 8.97
N TYR A 66 5.13 4.21 8.42
CA TYR A 66 6.33 3.40 8.29
C TYR A 66 7.46 3.94 9.15
N SER A 67 8.42 3.10 9.46
CA SER A 67 9.74 3.50 9.95
C SER A 67 10.80 2.76 9.16
N PHE A 68 11.86 3.47 8.80
CA PHE A 68 13.01 2.90 8.11
C PHE A 68 14.07 2.54 9.15
N GLU A 69 14.78 1.43 8.95
CA GLU A 69 15.81 0.96 9.88
C GLU A 69 16.83 2.07 10.21
N GLY A 70 17.03 2.35 11.50
CA GLY A 70 17.94 3.40 11.96
C GLY A 70 17.42 4.84 11.79
N LYS A 71 16.17 5.03 11.34
CA LYS A 71 15.54 6.34 11.16
C LYS A 71 14.19 6.43 11.86
N THR A 72 13.82 7.65 12.24
CA THR A 72 12.46 7.96 12.66
C THR A 72 11.53 8.02 11.45
N PHE A 73 10.21 7.93 11.68
CA PHE A 73 9.21 7.97 10.61
C PHE A 73 9.12 9.31 9.87
N TYR A 74 9.78 10.35 10.39
CA TYR A 74 9.77 11.71 9.82
C TYR A 74 11.13 12.20 9.31
N ASP A 75 12.15 11.35 9.37
CA ASP A 75 13.44 11.65 8.73
C ASP A 75 13.30 11.58 7.22
N SER A 76 14.03 12.46 6.52
CA SER A 76 14.06 12.44 5.06
C SER A 76 14.71 11.15 4.55
N LEU A 77 14.08 10.58 3.53
CA LEU A 77 14.64 9.48 2.76
C LEU A 77 15.44 10.04 1.57
N ASN A 78 16.57 9.42 1.26
CA ASN A 78 17.23 9.60 -0.03
C ASN A 78 16.47 8.82 -1.13
N GLU A 79 16.90 8.98 -2.38
CA GLU A 79 16.24 8.35 -3.53
C GLU A 79 16.20 6.81 -3.44
N GLU A 80 17.30 6.18 -3.02
CA GLU A 80 17.38 4.72 -2.87
C GLU A 80 16.42 4.21 -1.78
N GLU A 81 16.40 4.88 -0.64
CA GLU A 81 15.52 4.54 0.49
C GLU A 81 14.05 4.76 0.14
N PHE A 82 13.74 5.81 -0.62
CA PHE A 82 12.40 6.06 -1.11
C PHE A 82 11.96 5.00 -2.12
N ASN A 83 12.85 4.56 -3.02
CA ASN A 83 12.59 3.44 -3.92
C ASN A 83 12.33 2.13 -3.16
N GLN A 84 13.08 1.88 -2.08
CA GLN A 84 12.82 0.74 -1.19
C GLN A 84 11.46 0.86 -0.49
N LEU A 85 11.03 2.06 -0.10
CA LEU A 85 9.70 2.31 0.45
C LEU A 85 8.59 1.99 -0.55
N GLN A 86 8.72 2.47 -1.78
CA GLN A 86 7.77 2.15 -2.85
C GLN A 86 7.73 0.64 -3.13
N GLU A 87 8.88 -0.03 -3.12
CA GLU A 87 8.96 -1.49 -3.27
C GLU A 87 8.26 -2.23 -2.14
N ALA A 88 8.50 -1.83 -0.89
CA ALA A 88 7.84 -2.43 0.26
C ALA A 88 6.32 -2.23 0.23
N VAL A 89 5.83 -1.02 -0.09
CA VAL A 89 4.39 -0.74 -0.22
C VAL A 89 3.74 -1.58 -1.33
N THR A 90 4.37 -1.66 -2.49
CA THR A 90 3.89 -2.50 -3.60
C THR A 90 3.82 -3.96 -3.20
N THR A 91 4.88 -4.43 -2.55
CA THR A 91 5.00 -5.81 -2.08
C THR A 91 3.92 -6.14 -1.05
N LEU A 92 3.63 -5.21 -0.14
CA LEU A 92 2.57 -5.32 0.84
C LEU A 92 1.19 -5.42 0.18
N ALA A 93 0.92 -4.53 -0.78
CA ALA A 93 -0.32 -4.52 -1.54
C ALA A 93 -0.52 -5.81 -2.35
N PHE A 94 0.56 -6.29 -2.98
CA PHE A 94 0.59 -7.53 -3.73
C PHE A 94 0.32 -8.75 -2.84
N ALA A 95 0.99 -8.85 -1.69
CA ALA A 95 0.76 -9.91 -0.72
C ALA A 95 -0.68 -9.94 -0.20
N SER A 96 -1.26 -8.77 0.06
CA SER A 96 -2.67 -8.65 0.45
C SER A 96 -3.60 -9.12 -0.65
N THR A 97 -3.32 -8.69 -1.88
CA THR A 97 -4.09 -9.03 -3.08
C THR A 97 -4.07 -10.54 -3.36
N ILE A 98 -2.89 -11.18 -3.34
CA ILE A 98 -2.79 -12.63 -3.53
C ILE A 98 -3.57 -13.36 -2.44
N GLY A 99 -3.40 -12.98 -1.17
CA GLY A 99 -4.13 -13.60 -0.07
C GLY A 99 -5.65 -13.54 -0.28
N LYS A 100 -6.18 -12.36 -0.63
CA LYS A 100 -7.61 -12.19 -0.94
C LYS A 100 -8.08 -13.10 -2.07
N ILE A 101 -7.27 -13.25 -3.13
CA ILE A 101 -7.59 -14.14 -4.26
C ILE A 101 -7.59 -15.60 -3.82
N GLU A 102 -6.56 -16.06 -3.11
CA GLU A 102 -6.44 -17.44 -2.60
C GLU A 102 -7.65 -17.82 -1.74
N LYS A 103 -8.01 -16.97 -0.77
CA LYS A 103 -9.17 -17.20 0.11
C LYS A 103 -10.48 -17.30 -0.68
N ARG A 104 -10.69 -16.45 -1.70
CA ARG A 104 -11.92 -16.48 -2.48
C ARG A 104 -12.04 -17.69 -3.39
N ILE A 105 -10.91 -18.15 -3.94
CA ILE A 105 -10.86 -19.41 -4.70
C ILE A 105 -11.27 -20.56 -3.77
N GLN A 106 -10.72 -20.62 -2.56
CA GLN A 106 -11.09 -21.63 -1.55
C GLN A 106 -12.57 -21.57 -1.14
N GLU A 107 -13.14 -20.37 -1.07
CA GLU A 107 -14.57 -20.15 -0.76
C GLU A 107 -15.50 -20.32 -1.98
N ASN A 108 -14.98 -20.63 -3.17
CA ASN A 108 -15.72 -20.77 -4.42
C ASN A 108 -16.63 -19.57 -4.76
N GLN A 109 -16.17 -18.35 -4.45
CA GLN A 109 -16.93 -17.13 -4.73
C GLN A 109 -16.83 -16.75 -6.21
N LYS A 110 -17.95 -16.82 -6.95
CA LYS A 110 -18.02 -16.52 -8.39
C LYS A 110 -18.04 -15.03 -8.73
N HIS A 111 -18.45 -14.18 -7.78
CA HIS A 111 -18.55 -12.74 -7.97
C HIS A 111 -17.47 -12.05 -7.14
N TYR A 112 -16.49 -11.46 -7.83
CA TYR A 112 -15.39 -10.76 -7.19
C TYR A 112 -15.14 -9.42 -7.86
N MET A 113 -15.18 -8.35 -7.07
CA MET A 113 -14.65 -7.07 -7.51
C MET A 113 -13.12 -7.11 -7.42
N PRO A 114 -12.38 -6.75 -8.47
CA PRO A 114 -10.92 -6.79 -8.46
C PRO A 114 -10.36 -6.08 -7.21
N PRO A 115 -9.31 -6.63 -6.58
CA PRO A 115 -8.69 -6.00 -5.42
C PRO A 115 -8.10 -4.65 -5.82
N SER A 116 -8.42 -3.62 -5.04
CA SER A 116 -7.93 -2.26 -5.24
C SER A 116 -6.70 -1.99 -4.38
N MET A 117 -5.76 -1.22 -4.93
CA MET A 117 -4.62 -0.68 -4.19
C MET A 117 -4.93 0.56 -3.35
N ASN A 118 -6.15 1.09 -3.40
CA ASN A 118 -6.49 2.36 -2.74
C ASN A 118 -6.21 2.37 -1.22
N ALA A 119 -6.19 1.20 -0.57
CA ALA A 119 -5.85 1.09 0.84
C ALA A 119 -4.35 1.37 1.10
N PHE A 120 -3.51 1.07 0.12
CA PHE A 120 -2.05 1.17 0.14
C PHE A 120 -1.52 2.45 -0.51
N ASP A 121 -2.39 3.42 -0.79
CA ASP A 121 -1.98 4.71 -1.36
C ASP A 121 -1.07 5.46 -0.36
N LEU A 122 0.20 5.60 -0.72
CA LEU A 122 1.23 6.20 0.11
C LEU A 122 1.18 7.72 -0.09
N MET A 123 0.64 8.42 0.91
CA MET A 123 0.58 9.88 0.91
C MET A 123 1.82 10.46 1.58
N TYR A 124 2.34 11.56 1.03
CA TYR A 124 3.45 12.33 1.60
C TYR A 124 2.94 13.69 2.07
N ARG A 125 3.13 14.06 3.33
CA ARG A 125 2.77 15.40 3.87
C ARG A 125 3.96 16.06 4.54
N ARG A 126 4.13 17.36 4.30
CA ARG A 126 4.98 18.23 5.14
C ARG A 126 4.08 18.99 6.10
N LEU A 127 4.26 18.75 7.40
CA LEU A 127 3.50 19.37 8.48
C LEU A 127 4.36 20.44 9.16
N ASP A 128 3.92 21.68 9.08
CA ASP A 128 4.52 22.82 9.78
C ASP A 128 3.91 22.94 11.19
N PHE A 129 4.74 23.16 12.21
CA PHE A 129 4.30 23.32 13.60
C PHE A 129 3.90 24.75 13.95
N ASN A 130 4.24 25.72 13.11
CA ASN A 130 3.98 27.13 13.31
C ASN A 130 2.82 27.62 12.42
N SER A 131 2.22 26.72 11.63
CA SER A 131 1.13 27.02 10.71
C SER A 131 0.10 25.91 10.72
N ASN A 132 -1.19 26.29 10.69
CA ASN A 132 -2.30 25.37 10.46
C ASN A 132 -2.56 25.11 8.97
N ARG A 133 -1.69 25.62 8.10
CA ARG A 133 -1.75 25.36 6.67
C ARG A 133 -0.87 24.19 6.29
N TYR A 134 -1.33 23.36 5.37
CA TYR A 134 -0.55 22.26 4.82
C TYR A 134 -0.46 22.33 3.30
N ALA A 135 0.55 21.65 2.77
CA ALA A 135 0.64 21.31 1.36
C ALA A 135 0.24 19.84 1.19
N HIS A 136 -0.83 19.61 0.44
CA HIS A 136 -1.32 18.29 0.07
C HIS A 136 -0.73 17.85 -1.29
N LEU A 137 0.32 17.04 -1.30
CA LEU A 137 0.73 16.21 -2.42
C LEU A 137 0.25 14.75 -2.22
N SER A 138 -0.66 14.26 -3.04
CA SER A 138 -0.85 12.82 -3.29
C SER A 138 -0.48 12.51 -4.75
N LEU A 139 -0.48 11.24 -5.14
CA LEU A 139 -0.26 10.86 -6.54
C LEU A 139 -1.31 11.48 -7.48
N THR A 140 -2.50 11.82 -6.97
CA THR A 140 -3.67 12.26 -7.74
C THR A 140 -4.15 13.68 -7.45
N VAL A 141 -3.74 14.29 -6.33
CA VAL A 141 -4.22 15.61 -5.89
C VAL A 141 -3.05 16.48 -5.44
N ARG A 142 -3.00 17.71 -5.94
CA ARG A 142 -2.06 18.75 -5.52
C ARG A 142 -2.83 19.95 -4.99
N ASP A 143 -2.96 20.05 -3.68
CA ASP A 143 -3.56 21.22 -3.05
C ASP A 143 -2.54 21.97 -2.19
N PHE A 144 -2.45 23.29 -2.37
CA PHE A 144 -1.49 24.14 -1.64
C PHE A 144 -2.24 25.18 -0.81
N GLY A 145 -1.88 25.31 0.48
CA GLY A 145 -2.28 26.46 1.30
C GLY A 145 -3.63 26.34 2.02
N LEU A 146 -4.14 25.13 2.20
CA LEU A 146 -5.43 24.89 2.87
C LEU A 146 -5.27 24.79 4.38
N GLU A 147 -6.27 25.30 5.09
CA GLU A 147 -6.34 25.23 6.54
C GLU A 147 -6.85 23.88 7.03
N GLU A 148 -6.26 23.41 8.11
CA GLU A 148 -6.59 22.14 8.75
C GLU A 148 -8.00 22.12 9.32
N GLY A 149 -8.71 21.00 9.12
CA GLY A 149 -10.13 20.86 9.47
C GLY A 149 -11.12 21.34 8.40
N HIS A 150 -10.68 22.07 7.38
CA HIS A 150 -11.57 22.51 6.28
C HIS A 150 -11.76 21.46 5.19
N ILE A 151 -10.86 20.48 5.10
CA ILE A 151 -10.94 19.39 4.13
C ILE A 151 -11.15 18.07 4.86
N VAL A 152 -12.10 17.32 4.32
CA VAL A 152 -12.40 15.95 4.70
C VAL A 152 -12.01 15.06 3.53
N PHE A 153 -11.00 14.22 3.72
CA PHE A 153 -10.66 13.15 2.81
C PHE A 153 -11.56 11.96 3.15
N GLN A 154 -12.33 11.49 2.17
CA GLN A 154 -13.20 10.33 2.36
C GLN A 154 -12.51 9.05 1.92
N LYS A 155 -12.73 7.97 2.68
CA LYS A 155 -12.28 6.63 2.35
C LYS A 155 -12.79 6.20 0.95
N PRO A 156 -11.91 5.87 -0.01
CA PRO A 156 -12.34 5.49 -1.36
C PRO A 156 -13.22 4.24 -1.34
N PHE A 157 -14.23 4.18 -2.20
CA PHE A 157 -15.16 3.04 -2.26
C PHE A 157 -14.45 1.68 -2.47
N GLY A 158 -13.35 1.67 -3.24
CA GLY A 158 -12.52 0.49 -3.47
C GLY A 158 -11.81 -0.08 -2.23
N THR A 159 -11.81 0.64 -1.11
CA THR A 159 -11.19 0.21 0.17
C THR A 159 -12.19 -0.35 1.19
N ARG A 160 -13.43 -0.61 0.76
CA ARG A 160 -14.49 -1.14 1.64
C ARG A 160 -14.08 -2.46 2.30
N ASP A 161 -13.36 -3.31 1.59
CA ASP A 161 -12.77 -4.53 2.16
C ASP A 161 -11.47 -4.18 2.88
N GLU A 162 -11.39 -4.47 4.18
CA GLU A 162 -10.15 -4.37 4.94
C GLU A 162 -9.00 -5.06 4.22
N ALA A 163 -7.82 -4.44 4.29
CA ALA A 163 -6.60 -5.04 3.76
C ALA A 163 -6.24 -6.26 4.60
N TRP A 164 -6.66 -7.44 4.15
CA TRP A 164 -6.19 -8.69 4.73
C TRP A 164 -4.81 -9.02 4.18
N ILE A 165 -3.82 -9.12 5.07
CA ILE A 165 -2.44 -9.39 4.71
C ILE A 165 -2.09 -10.78 5.23
N SER A 166 -1.92 -11.72 4.29
CA SER A 166 -1.62 -13.11 4.63
C SER A 166 -0.18 -13.25 5.12
N SER A 167 0.00 -13.83 6.31
CA SER A 167 1.31 -14.10 6.91
C SER A 167 2.16 -15.04 6.04
N LYS A 168 1.53 -16.00 5.35
CA LYS A 168 2.15 -16.90 4.36
C LYS A 168 2.79 -16.08 3.23
N TRP A 169 2.03 -15.19 2.59
CA TRP A 169 2.53 -14.37 1.49
C TRP A 169 3.56 -13.33 1.94
N LEU A 170 3.38 -12.72 3.12
CA LEU A 170 4.39 -11.84 3.71
C LEU A 170 5.72 -12.54 3.91
N LYS A 171 5.73 -13.79 4.39
CA LYS A 171 6.95 -14.57 4.56
C LYS A 171 7.68 -14.76 3.23
N TYR A 172 6.96 -15.11 2.17
CA TYR A 172 7.55 -15.28 0.83
C TYR A 172 8.05 -13.96 0.25
N MET A 173 7.30 -12.88 0.43
CA MET A 173 7.71 -11.56 -0.02
C MET A 173 8.95 -11.04 0.72
N ASN A 174 9.06 -11.28 2.02
CA ASN A 174 10.27 -10.97 2.77
C ASN A 174 11.49 -11.78 2.30
N ALA A 175 11.29 -13.07 2.04
CA ALA A 175 12.34 -13.90 1.46
C ALA A 175 12.79 -13.35 0.09
N TYR A 176 11.85 -12.88 -0.74
CA TYR A 176 12.15 -12.20 -2.00
C TYR A 176 13.01 -10.94 -1.82
N LEU A 177 12.64 -10.05 -0.90
CA LEU A 177 13.40 -8.82 -0.63
C LEU A 177 14.84 -9.12 -0.16
N ALA A 178 15.08 -10.29 0.44
CA ALA A 178 16.41 -10.75 0.85
C ALA A 178 17.22 -11.44 -0.27
N LEU A 179 16.61 -11.77 -1.41
CA LEU A 179 17.33 -12.42 -2.52
C LEU A 179 18.37 -11.48 -3.14
N LYS A 180 19.50 -12.03 -3.60
CA LYS A 180 20.46 -11.25 -4.39
C LYS A 180 19.86 -10.84 -5.74
N ASN A 181 20.26 -9.66 -6.24
CA ASN A 181 19.82 -9.03 -7.49
C ASN A 181 19.86 -9.97 -8.71
N SER A 182 20.74 -10.97 -8.72
CA SER A 182 21.02 -11.81 -9.90
C SER A 182 20.23 -13.13 -9.97
N SER A 183 19.31 -13.42 -9.05
CA SER A 183 18.58 -14.70 -9.09
C SER A 183 17.39 -14.65 -10.06
N THR A 184 17.21 -15.71 -10.85
CA THR A 184 16.07 -15.86 -11.77
C THR A 184 14.72 -15.70 -11.06
N LEU A 185 14.62 -16.18 -9.82
CA LEU A 185 13.42 -16.03 -8.98
C LEU A 185 13.16 -14.56 -8.63
N ARG A 186 14.20 -13.79 -8.29
CA ARG A 186 14.05 -12.36 -8.02
C ARG A 186 13.56 -11.62 -9.25
N ASN A 187 14.18 -11.83 -10.41
CA ASN A 187 13.75 -11.20 -11.66
C ASN A 187 12.28 -11.49 -11.98
N ARG A 188 11.82 -12.72 -11.76
CA ARG A 188 10.40 -13.09 -11.93
C ARG A 188 9.48 -12.32 -11.00
N ILE A 189 9.80 -12.29 -9.70
CA ILE A 189 8.96 -11.59 -8.71
C ILE A 189 8.99 -10.08 -8.97
N SER A 190 10.14 -9.49 -9.27
CA SER A 190 10.24 -8.08 -9.66
C SER A 190 9.38 -7.78 -10.88
N ARG A 191 9.40 -8.64 -11.90
CA ARG A 191 8.56 -8.49 -13.09
C ARG A 191 7.06 -8.59 -12.77
N SER A 192 6.67 -9.50 -11.88
CA SER A 192 5.30 -9.56 -11.36
C SER A 192 4.88 -8.28 -10.66
N LEU A 193 5.74 -7.73 -9.79
CA LEU A 193 5.48 -6.48 -9.09
C LEU A 193 5.39 -5.29 -10.06
N GLU A 194 6.20 -5.26 -11.12
CA GLU A 194 6.11 -4.25 -12.18
C GLU A 194 4.75 -4.28 -12.88
N PHE A 195 4.30 -5.45 -13.37
CA PHE A 195 2.98 -5.57 -14.00
C PHE A 195 1.85 -5.23 -13.03
N TYR A 196 1.99 -5.61 -11.76
CA TYR A 196 1.03 -5.25 -10.73
C TYR A 196 0.96 -3.72 -10.54
N ARG A 197 2.10 -3.02 -10.44
CA ARG A 197 2.12 -1.54 -10.36
C ARG A 197 1.48 -0.90 -11.58
N LEU A 198 1.81 -1.37 -12.78
CA LEU A 198 1.23 -0.85 -14.02
C LEU A 198 -0.28 -1.04 -14.04
N ALA A 199 -0.78 -2.19 -13.59
CA ALA A 199 -2.21 -2.45 -13.51
C ALA A 199 -2.95 -1.47 -12.59
N GLN A 200 -2.29 -1.00 -11.54
CA GLN A 200 -2.88 -0.17 -10.50
C GLN A 200 -2.77 1.31 -10.85
N ALA A 201 -1.72 1.72 -11.58
CA ALA A 201 -1.61 3.06 -12.16
C ALA A 201 -2.72 3.37 -13.20
N GLN A 202 -3.36 2.34 -13.77
CA GLN A 202 -4.51 2.52 -14.66
C GLN A 202 -5.76 3.04 -13.92
N ASP A 203 -5.88 2.86 -12.61
CA ASP A 203 -7.03 3.38 -11.83
C ASP A 203 -7.03 4.91 -11.72
N ASP A 204 -5.87 5.55 -11.94
CA ASP A 204 -5.70 7.00 -11.93
C ASP A 204 -6.03 7.64 -13.29
N LEU A 205 -6.00 6.87 -14.38
CA LEU A 205 -6.36 7.29 -15.74
C LEU A 205 -7.89 7.21 -15.92
N LYS A 206 -8.62 8.03 -15.17
CA LYS A 206 -10.11 8.11 -15.21
C LYS A 206 -10.68 8.83 -16.43
N ASP A 207 -9.87 9.14 -17.44
CA ASP A 207 -10.33 9.81 -18.65
C ASP A 207 -11.02 8.83 -19.61
N ASN A 208 -12.35 8.74 -19.45
CA ASN A 208 -13.35 8.46 -20.50
C ASN A 208 -13.29 7.15 -21.32
N LEU A 209 -12.51 6.15 -20.95
CA LEU A 209 -12.55 4.82 -21.60
C LEU A 209 -12.77 3.70 -20.57
N LEU A 210 -13.99 3.67 -20.01
CA LEU A 210 -14.40 2.72 -18.96
C LEU A 210 -14.18 1.25 -19.33
N ASP A 211 -14.24 0.88 -20.62
CA ASP A 211 -14.09 -0.51 -21.04
C ASP A 211 -12.63 -0.93 -21.29
N SER A 212 -11.82 -0.10 -21.98
CA SER A 212 -10.44 -0.50 -22.31
C SER A 212 -9.52 -0.51 -21.08
N THR A 213 -9.74 0.40 -20.12
CA THR A 213 -8.96 0.47 -18.88
C THR A 213 -9.20 -0.75 -18.00
N PHE A 214 -10.43 -1.26 -17.94
CA PHE A 214 -10.75 -2.48 -17.17
C PHE A 214 -10.09 -3.73 -17.76
N PHE A 215 -10.21 -3.95 -19.08
CA PHE A 215 -9.58 -5.10 -19.74
C PHE A 215 -8.06 -5.02 -19.65
N THR A 216 -7.47 -3.84 -19.87
CA THR A 216 -6.02 -3.62 -19.74
C THR A 216 -5.55 -3.95 -18.33
N ARG A 217 -6.24 -3.45 -17.30
CA ARG A 217 -5.94 -3.78 -15.90
C ARG A 217 -6.02 -5.28 -15.64
N THR A 218 -7.07 -5.93 -16.14
CA THR A 218 -7.24 -7.38 -15.98
C THR A 218 -6.09 -8.16 -16.60
N VAL A 219 -5.70 -7.81 -17.84
CA VAL A 219 -4.57 -8.43 -18.53
C VAL A 219 -3.27 -8.21 -17.76
N LEU A 220 -3.02 -7.00 -17.25
CA LEU A 220 -1.82 -6.69 -16.47
C LEU A 220 -1.78 -7.46 -15.13
N LEU A 221 -2.91 -7.56 -14.43
CA LEU A 221 -3.02 -8.36 -13.21
C LEU A 221 -2.77 -9.84 -13.51
N VAL A 222 -3.42 -10.41 -14.53
CA VAL A 222 -3.20 -11.80 -14.96
C VAL A 222 -1.72 -12.02 -15.29
N THR A 223 -1.10 -11.11 -16.04
CA THR A 223 0.32 -11.18 -16.40
C THR A 223 1.22 -11.13 -15.16
N ALA A 224 0.87 -10.33 -14.15
CA ALA A 224 1.60 -10.27 -12.89
C ALA A 224 1.60 -11.63 -12.17
N PHE A 225 0.43 -12.28 -12.05
CA PHE A 225 0.30 -13.60 -11.43
C PHE A 225 0.94 -14.71 -12.27
N GLU A 226 0.80 -14.65 -13.60
CA GLU A 226 1.43 -15.62 -14.50
C GLU A 226 2.95 -15.60 -14.43
N SER A 227 3.53 -14.39 -14.38
CA SER A 227 4.97 -14.18 -14.20
C SER A 227 5.46 -14.75 -12.86
N LEU A 228 4.62 -14.65 -11.81
CA LEU A 228 4.97 -15.13 -10.48
C LEU A 228 5.01 -16.67 -10.48
N LEU A 229 3.99 -17.29 -11.07
CA LEU A 229 3.80 -18.74 -11.05
C LEU A 229 4.57 -19.47 -12.16
N ASN A 230 5.18 -18.73 -13.10
CA ASN A 230 5.83 -19.28 -14.30
C ASN A 230 4.92 -20.24 -15.05
N PHE A 231 3.70 -19.76 -15.31
CA PHE A 231 2.69 -20.54 -16.00
C PHE A 231 3.22 -21.03 -17.35
N PRO A 232 2.99 -22.30 -17.71
CA PRO A 232 3.23 -22.75 -19.06
C PRO A 232 2.33 -22.00 -20.05
N ILE A 233 2.83 -21.76 -21.26
CA ILE A 233 2.12 -21.05 -22.33
C ILE A 233 0.83 -21.80 -22.72
N LEU A 234 0.81 -23.13 -22.59
CA LEU A 234 -0.33 -24.02 -22.83
C LEU A 234 -0.62 -24.87 -21.57
N GLY A 235 -1.86 -25.33 -21.40
CA GLY A 235 -2.23 -26.23 -20.28
C GLY A 235 -2.42 -25.54 -18.93
N LYS A 236 -2.77 -24.24 -18.92
CA LYS A 236 -2.93 -23.43 -17.69
C LYS A 236 -3.99 -23.99 -16.73
N ALA A 237 -5.08 -24.53 -17.25
CA ALA A 237 -6.16 -25.13 -16.44
C ALA A 237 -5.66 -26.36 -15.66
N ASP A 238 -4.92 -27.25 -16.33
CA ASP A 238 -4.35 -28.45 -15.71
C ASP A 238 -3.27 -28.10 -14.68
N PHE A 239 -2.48 -27.05 -14.94
CA PHE A 239 -1.51 -26.55 -13.96
C PHE A 239 -2.19 -26.03 -12.69
N PHE A 240 -3.28 -25.27 -12.80
CA PHE A 240 -4.05 -24.80 -11.63
C PHE A 240 -4.69 -25.96 -10.85
N ALA A 241 -5.25 -26.95 -11.55
CA ALA A 241 -5.89 -28.10 -10.93
C ALA A 241 -4.91 -28.92 -10.08
N ASN A 242 -3.65 -29.05 -10.53
CA ASN A 242 -2.61 -29.74 -9.79
C ASN A 242 -2.00 -28.90 -8.66
N TYR A 243 -1.93 -27.57 -8.82
CA TYR A 243 -1.34 -26.67 -7.80
C TYR A 243 -2.26 -26.41 -6.60
N ALA A 244 -3.58 -26.55 -6.76
CA ALA A 244 -4.55 -26.37 -5.67
C ALA A 244 -4.81 -27.65 -4.85
N GLY A 245 -4.17 -28.77 -5.20
CA GLY A 245 -4.29 -30.07 -4.53
C GLY A 245 -3.27 -30.33 -3.41
N ASP A 246 -2.28 -29.45 -3.23
CA ASP A 246 -1.27 -29.45 -2.16
C ASP A 246 -1.54 -28.35 -1.12
#